data_AF-A0A935B402-F1
#
_entry.id   AF-A0A935B402-F1
#
_cell.length_a   1.000
_cell.length_b   1.000
_cell.length_c   1.000
_cell.angle_alpha   90.00
_cell.angle_beta   90.00
_cell.angle_gamma   90.00
#
_symmetry.space_group_name_H-M   'P 1'
#
loop_
_entity.id
_entity.type
_entity.pdbx_description
1 polymer ?
#
loop_
_entity_poly.entity_id
_entity_poly.type
_entity_poly.pdbx_seq_one_letter_code
_entity_poly.pdbx_strand_id
1 'polypeptide(L)'
;MAISAHGPARAAPPKLPIAEGVWVKTDTQCKSAFIGYVYNGARFGSVYLYGPDQSMGPANETEVLTKIGRGKNGFTVINEGPIEVASKPKGEAAVRAVSLSEGVQWTEVVKLCPAATLSPKFRSGLIRVRLIPAIR
;
A
#
# COMPACT_ATOMS: atom_id res chain seq x y z
N MET A 1 -10.75 -49.10 8.00
CA MET A 1 -10.61 -47.72 8.52
C MET A 1 -10.00 -46.87 7.41
N ALA A 2 -10.75 -45.92 6.85
CA ALA A 2 -10.25 -45.01 5.83
C ALA A 2 -9.73 -43.73 6.51
N ILE A 3 -8.44 -43.47 6.39
CA ILE A 3 -7.80 -42.25 6.90
C ILE A 3 -8.05 -41.18 5.85
N SER A 4 -8.97 -40.25 6.11
CA SER A 4 -9.15 -39.08 5.26
C SER A 4 -7.93 -38.17 5.41
N ALA A 5 -7.08 -38.14 4.37
CA ALA A 5 -5.95 -37.24 4.29
C ALA A 5 -6.45 -35.79 4.14
N HIS A 6 -6.56 -35.07 5.26
CA HIS A 6 -6.62 -33.62 5.24
C HIS A 6 -5.20 -33.11 5.00
N GLY A 7 -4.87 -32.81 3.75
CA GLY A 7 -3.65 -32.05 3.43
C GLY A 7 -3.66 -30.71 4.16
N PRO A 8 -2.48 -30.13 4.48
CA PRO A 8 -2.43 -28.86 5.20
C PRO A 8 -3.14 -27.79 4.37
N ALA A 9 -4.22 -27.24 4.91
CA ALA A 9 -4.90 -26.09 4.32
C ALA A 9 -3.91 -24.92 4.32
N ARG A 10 -3.43 -24.55 3.13
CA ARG A 10 -2.56 -23.39 2.93
C ARG A 10 -3.39 -22.16 3.32
N ALA A 11 -2.98 -21.46 4.39
CA ALA A 11 -3.67 -20.26 4.85
C ALA A 11 -3.75 -19.24 3.70
N ALA A 12 -4.93 -18.64 3.52
CA ALA A 12 -5.12 -17.58 2.53
C ALA A 12 -4.18 -16.41 2.84
N PRO A 13 -3.57 -15.77 1.83
CA PRO A 13 -2.67 -14.65 2.04
C PRO A 13 -3.41 -13.49 2.75
N PRO A 14 -2.73 -12.76 3.66
CA PRO A 14 -3.33 -11.61 4.34
C PRO A 14 -3.83 -10.58 3.31
N LYS A 15 -5.06 -10.10 3.51
CA LYS A 15 -5.70 -9.12 2.62
C LYS A 15 -5.99 -7.82 3.35
N LEU A 16 -5.59 -6.71 2.76
CA LEU A 16 -5.88 -5.38 3.31
C LEU A 16 -7.32 -4.96 2.99
N PRO A 17 -7.94 -4.09 3.81
CA PRO A 17 -9.31 -3.63 3.62
C PRO A 17 -9.45 -2.58 2.50
N ILE A 18 -8.52 -2.52 1.54
CA ILE A 18 -8.47 -1.54 0.46
C ILE A 18 -8.25 -2.25 -0.88
N ALA A 19 -8.63 -1.61 -1.98
CA ALA A 19 -8.38 -2.14 -3.32
C ALA A 19 -6.87 -2.12 -3.66
N GLU A 20 -6.46 -3.08 -4.48
CA GLU A 20 -5.12 -3.08 -5.07
C GLU A 20 -4.95 -1.89 -6.02
N GLY A 21 -3.75 -1.29 -6.01
CA GLY A 21 -3.35 -0.20 -6.88
C GLY A 21 -2.51 0.85 -6.16
N VAL A 22 -2.45 2.03 -6.77
CA VAL A 22 -1.63 3.15 -6.30
C VAL A 22 -2.51 4.18 -5.61
N TRP A 23 -2.22 4.43 -4.35
CA TRP A 23 -2.96 5.32 -3.47
C TRP A 23 -2.18 6.61 -3.25
N VAL A 24 -2.75 7.72 -3.68
CA VAL A 24 -2.11 9.05 -3.63
C VAL A 24 -2.91 9.92 -2.68
N LYS A 25 -2.24 10.80 -1.92
CA LYS A 25 -2.90 11.74 -1.01
C LYS A 25 -4.01 12.53 -1.72
N THR A 26 -5.14 12.73 -1.05
CA THR A 26 -6.35 13.28 -1.69
C THR A 26 -6.16 14.70 -2.26
N ASP A 27 -5.29 15.49 -1.64
CA ASP A 27 -4.90 16.85 -2.07
C ASP A 27 -3.93 16.88 -3.27
N THR A 28 -3.38 15.73 -3.66
CA THR A 28 -2.43 15.60 -4.77
C THR A 28 -3.15 15.09 -6.02
N GLN A 29 -2.87 15.70 -7.18
CA GLN A 29 -3.40 15.22 -8.45
C GLN A 29 -2.63 13.97 -8.89
N CYS A 30 -3.33 12.93 -9.38
CA CYS A 30 -2.68 11.68 -9.82
C CYS A 30 -1.57 11.95 -10.86
N LYS A 31 -1.82 12.87 -11.80
CA LYS A 31 -0.88 13.24 -12.87
C LYS A 31 0.38 13.96 -12.40
N SER A 32 0.39 14.52 -11.18
CA SER A 32 1.54 15.20 -10.58
C SER A 32 2.19 14.38 -9.45
N ALA A 33 1.65 13.20 -9.14
CA ALA A 33 2.15 12.38 -8.05
C ALA A 33 3.57 11.86 -8.35
N PHE A 34 4.44 12.02 -7.35
CA PHE A 34 5.77 11.43 -7.28
C PHE A 34 5.99 10.64 -5.98
N ILE A 35 4.97 10.59 -5.12
CA ILE A 35 4.87 9.77 -3.92
C ILE A 35 3.48 9.14 -3.86
N GLY A 36 3.38 7.93 -3.34
CA GLY A 36 2.12 7.28 -3.03
C GLY A 36 2.36 5.96 -2.31
N TYR A 37 1.27 5.36 -1.82
CA TYR A 37 1.28 4.00 -1.29
C TYR A 37 0.88 3.02 -2.40
N VAL A 38 1.43 1.82 -2.37
CA VAL A 38 1.07 0.76 -3.31
C VAL A 38 0.58 -0.45 -2.55
N TYR A 39 -0.59 -0.96 -2.92
CA TYR A 39 -1.05 -2.29 -2.53
C TYR A 39 -1.16 -3.16 -3.79
N ASN A 40 -0.45 -4.28 -3.88
CA ASN A 40 -0.51 -5.17 -5.05
C ASN A 40 -0.98 -6.60 -4.72
N GLY A 41 -1.77 -6.74 -3.66
CA GLY A 41 -2.24 -8.03 -3.15
C GLY A 41 -1.22 -8.73 -2.23
N ALA A 42 0.08 -8.55 -2.47
CA ALA A 42 1.16 -9.21 -1.73
C ALA A 42 2.06 -8.27 -0.93
N ARG A 43 2.13 -6.99 -1.30
CA ARG A 43 2.96 -5.96 -0.65
C ARG A 43 2.17 -4.70 -0.37
N PHE A 44 2.56 -3.99 0.67
CA PHE A 44 2.06 -2.65 0.98
C PHE A 44 3.19 -1.72 1.40
N GLY A 45 3.11 -0.43 1.06
CA GLY A 45 3.98 0.61 1.61
C GLY A 45 4.15 1.79 0.66
N SER A 46 5.01 2.72 1.05
CA SER A 46 5.32 3.95 0.30
C SER A 46 6.26 3.68 -0.86
N VAL A 47 6.08 4.44 -1.93
CA VAL A 47 7.04 4.57 -3.02
C VAL A 47 7.13 6.03 -3.40
N TYR A 48 8.35 6.54 -3.56
CA TYR A 48 8.56 7.93 -3.93
C TYR A 48 9.82 8.16 -4.76
N LEU A 49 9.77 9.22 -5.56
CA LEU A 49 10.94 9.79 -6.22
C LEU A 49 11.47 10.96 -5.37
N TYR A 50 12.78 11.14 -5.35
CA TYR A 50 13.45 12.12 -4.48
C TYR A 50 14.61 12.83 -5.20
N GLY A 51 15.29 13.74 -4.51
CA GLY A 51 16.33 14.60 -5.09
C GLY A 51 15.77 15.77 -5.91
N PRO A 52 16.64 16.68 -6.40
CA PRO A 52 16.23 17.80 -7.26
C PRO A 52 15.44 17.28 -8.46
N ASP A 53 14.30 17.90 -8.73
CA ASP A 53 13.35 17.53 -9.81
C ASP A 53 12.97 16.05 -9.81
N GLN A 54 12.95 15.41 -8.64
CA GLN A 54 12.64 13.98 -8.47
C GLN A 54 13.59 13.08 -9.29
N SER A 55 14.84 13.50 -9.51
CA SER A 55 15.82 12.80 -10.35
C SER A 55 16.26 11.43 -9.82
N MET A 56 16.03 11.14 -8.54
CA MET A 56 16.43 9.90 -7.88
C MET A 56 15.24 8.99 -7.57
N GLY A 57 15.53 7.68 -7.44
CA GLY A 57 14.55 6.66 -7.06
C GLY A 57 14.05 5.78 -8.22
N PRO A 58 12.92 5.06 -8.02
CA PRO A 58 12.05 5.15 -6.85
C PRO A 58 12.67 4.50 -5.60
N ALA A 59 12.56 5.20 -4.47
CA ALA A 59 12.67 4.56 -3.16
C ALA A 59 11.43 3.69 -2.99
N ASN A 60 11.63 2.39 -2.79
CA ASN A 60 10.57 1.41 -2.60
C ASN A 60 10.59 0.92 -1.16
N GLU A 61 9.66 1.43 -0.36
CA GLU A 61 9.49 1.07 1.05
C GLU A 61 8.29 0.14 1.25
N THR A 62 7.95 -0.64 0.21
CA THR A 62 6.92 -1.67 0.34
C THR A 62 7.47 -2.90 1.05
N GLU A 63 6.72 -3.39 2.02
CA GLU A 63 6.98 -4.66 2.70
C GLU A 63 6.06 -5.76 2.16
N VAL A 64 6.53 -7.01 2.27
CA VAL A 64 5.68 -8.17 1.99
C VAL A 64 4.66 -8.29 3.13
N LEU A 65 3.40 -8.48 2.77
CA LEU A 65 2.33 -8.76 3.72
C LEU A 65 2.48 -10.20 4.23
N THR A 66 2.95 -10.33 5.46
CA THR A 66 3.09 -11.61 6.15
C THR A 66 2.01 -11.81 7.19
N LYS A 67 1.51 -10.72 7.79
CA LYS A 67 0.47 -10.73 8.81
C LYS A 67 -0.36 -9.46 8.75
N ILE A 68 -1.59 -9.55 9.23
CA ILE A 68 -2.45 -8.39 9.49
C ILE A 68 -3.03 -8.48 10.88
N GLY A 69 -3.15 -7.34 11.57
CA GLY A 69 -3.74 -7.23 12.89
C GLY A 69 -4.96 -6.31 12.90
N ARG A 70 -5.79 -6.41 13.93
CA ARG A 70 -6.88 -5.46 14.17
C ARG A 70 -6.34 -4.24 14.90
N GLY A 71 -6.33 -3.10 14.23
CA GLY A 71 -6.01 -1.79 14.81
C GLY A 71 -7.25 -1.11 15.41
N LYS A 72 -7.04 0.06 16.02
CA LYS A 72 -8.12 0.89 16.58
C LYS A 72 -8.87 1.63 15.47
N ASN A 73 -10.15 1.95 15.67
CA ASN A 73 -10.95 2.81 14.79
C ASN A 73 -11.09 2.28 13.34
N GLY A 74 -11.19 0.95 13.19
CA GLY A 74 -11.37 0.30 11.88
C GLY A 74 -10.10 0.18 11.04
N PHE A 75 -8.93 0.49 11.61
CA PHE A 75 -7.65 0.26 10.96
C PHE A 75 -7.21 -1.21 11.05
N THR A 76 -6.45 -1.63 10.05
CA THR A 76 -5.73 -2.89 9.98
C THR A 76 -4.25 -2.60 10.15
N VAL A 77 -3.63 -3.23 11.15
CA VAL A 77 -2.17 -3.19 11.36
C VAL A 77 -1.52 -4.03 10.29
N ILE A 78 -0.52 -3.48 9.63
CA ILE A 78 0.27 -4.17 8.62
C ILE A 78 1.44 -4.85 9.32
N ASN A 79 1.59 -6.15 9.10
CA ASN A 79 2.55 -7.00 9.79
C ASN A 79 2.42 -6.86 11.31
N GLU A 80 3.32 -6.10 11.94
CA GLU A 80 3.31 -5.83 13.39
C GLU A 80 3.39 -4.33 13.69
N GLY A 81 3.11 -3.48 12.69
CA GLY A 81 3.27 -2.03 12.75
C GLY A 81 4.64 -1.57 12.24
N PRO A 82 4.88 -0.25 12.20
CA PRO A 82 4.05 0.82 12.76
C PRO A 82 2.91 1.29 11.85
N ILE A 83 2.83 0.77 10.62
CA ILE A 83 1.87 1.24 9.61
C ILE A 83 0.53 0.54 9.75
N GLU A 84 -0.54 1.32 9.65
CA GLU A 84 -1.90 0.82 9.61
C GLU A 84 -2.70 1.45 8.46
N VAL A 85 -3.69 0.70 7.95
CA VAL A 85 -4.57 1.15 6.86
C VAL A 85 -6.04 0.89 7.17
N ALA A 86 -6.92 1.81 6.78
CA ALA A 86 -8.37 1.64 6.87
C ALA A 86 -9.03 2.05 5.55
N SER A 87 -10.10 1.37 5.15
CA SER A 87 -11.00 1.91 4.13
C SER A 87 -11.76 3.12 4.65
N LYS A 88 -12.08 4.04 3.73
CA LYS A 88 -12.93 5.19 3.97
C LYS A 88 -14.09 5.20 2.96
N PRO A 89 -15.17 5.93 3.26
CA PRO A 89 -16.23 6.17 2.27
C PRO A 89 -15.68 6.79 0.98
N LYS A 90 -16.47 6.74 -0.09
CA LYS A 90 -16.15 7.34 -1.41
C LYS A 90 -14.89 6.77 -2.10
N GLY A 91 -14.49 5.55 -1.76
CA GLY A 91 -13.34 4.88 -2.39
C GLY A 91 -11.99 5.45 -1.95
N GLU A 92 -11.95 6.11 -0.79
CA GLU A 92 -10.73 6.57 -0.16
C GLU A 92 -10.19 5.52 0.83
N ALA A 93 -8.96 5.73 1.29
CA ALA A 93 -8.38 5.01 2.40
C ALA A 93 -7.67 5.99 3.35
N ALA A 94 -7.43 5.57 4.58
CA ALA A 94 -6.53 6.26 5.49
C ALA A 94 -5.32 5.38 5.79
N VAL A 95 -4.13 5.96 5.70
CA VAL A 95 -2.88 5.34 6.11
C VAL A 95 -2.34 6.13 7.30
N ARG A 96 -1.83 5.45 8.33
CA ARG A 96 -1.24 6.11 9.49
C ARG A 96 -0.01 5.37 9.99
N ALA A 97 0.89 6.09 10.63
CA ALA A 97 1.91 5.49 11.49
C ALA A 97 1.50 5.63 12.96
N VAL A 98 1.74 4.57 13.72
CA VAL A 98 1.49 4.49 15.15
C VAL A 98 2.79 4.10 15.86
N SER A 99 3.21 4.96 16.79
CA SER A 99 4.27 4.68 17.77
C SER A 99 3.65 3.98 18.98
N LEU A 100 4.34 2.98 19.54
CA LEU A 100 3.88 2.28 20.74
C LEU A 100 3.87 3.21 21.96
N SER A 101 4.82 4.15 22.05
CA SER A 101 4.95 5.09 23.18
C SER A 101 4.13 6.37 22.99
N GLU A 102 4.02 6.85 21.75
CA GLU A 102 3.48 8.19 21.46
C GLU A 102 2.13 8.15 20.74
N GLY A 103 1.63 6.97 20.38
CA GLY A 103 0.36 6.82 19.67
C GLY A 103 0.45 7.24 18.20
N VAL A 104 -0.64 7.78 17.64
CA VAL A 104 -0.71 8.15 16.21
C VAL A 104 0.25 9.30 15.92
N GLN A 105 1.22 9.06 15.03
CA GLN A 105 2.23 10.05 14.66
C GLN A 105 1.75 10.94 13.51
N TRP A 106 1.12 10.32 12.52
CA TRP A 106 0.52 11.02 11.38
C TRP A 106 -0.60 10.17 10.80
N THR A 107 -1.48 10.80 10.03
CA THR A 107 -2.51 10.12 9.25
C THR A 107 -2.70 10.85 7.93
N GLU A 108 -2.71 10.10 6.84
CA GLU A 108 -3.00 10.59 5.50
C GLU A 108 -4.29 9.98 4.99
N VAL A 109 -5.09 10.79 4.29
CA VAL A 109 -6.22 10.30 3.50
C VAL A 109 -5.77 10.23 2.04
N VAL A 110 -5.99 9.08 1.43
CA VAL A 110 -5.50 8.74 0.10
C VAL A 110 -6.65 8.25 -0.78
N LYS A 111 -6.53 8.49 -2.08
CA LYS A 111 -7.45 8.04 -3.12
C LYS A 111 -6.74 7.12 -4.09
N LEU A 112 -7.47 6.17 -4.65
CA LEU A 112 -6.95 5.28 -5.69
C LEU A 112 -6.75 6.07 -6.99
N CYS A 113 -5.53 6.05 -7.52
CA CYS A 113 -5.18 6.61 -8.82
C CYS A 113 -4.97 5.49 -9.83
N PRO A 114 -5.75 5.42 -10.93
CA PRO A 114 -5.48 4.48 -12.00
C PRO A 114 -4.07 4.68 -12.56
N ALA A 115 -3.34 3.59 -12.81
CA ALA A 115 -1.95 3.64 -13.28
C ALA A 115 -1.77 4.52 -14.53
N ALA A 116 -2.75 4.53 -15.44
CA ALA A 116 -2.73 5.35 -16.65
C ALA A 116 -2.75 6.88 -16.37
N THR A 117 -3.28 7.30 -15.22
CA THR A 117 -3.43 8.71 -14.83
C THR A 117 -2.25 9.26 -14.03
N LEU A 118 -1.29 8.40 -13.66
CA LEU A 118 -0.10 8.79 -12.92
C LEU A 118 0.86 9.61 -13.79
N SER A 119 1.72 10.41 -13.15
CA SER A 119 2.82 11.05 -13.87
C SER A 119 3.65 9.99 -14.62
N PRO A 120 4.10 10.26 -15.86
CA PRO A 120 4.88 9.28 -16.62
C PRO A 120 6.12 8.79 -15.84
N LYS A 121 6.80 9.71 -15.15
CA LYS A 121 7.99 9.44 -14.36
C LYS A 121 7.71 8.48 -13.20
N PHE A 122 6.67 8.74 -12.41
CA PHE A 122 6.32 7.88 -11.28
C PHE A 122 5.81 6.53 -11.74
N ARG A 123 4.97 6.49 -12.78
CA ARG A 123 4.49 5.25 -13.41
C ARG A 123 5.66 4.37 -13.88
N SER A 124 6.61 4.95 -14.61
CA SER A 124 7.81 4.23 -15.06
C SER A 124 8.65 3.72 -13.88
N GLY A 125 8.75 4.50 -12.79
CA GLY A 125 9.38 4.06 -11.55
C GLY A 125 8.72 2.81 -10.98
N LEU A 126 7.39 2.84 -10.81
CA LEU A 126 6.61 1.72 -10.26
C LEU A 126 6.72 0.44 -11.11
N ILE A 127 6.74 0.58 -12.43
CA ILE A 127 6.98 -0.55 -13.35
C ILE A 127 8.39 -1.12 -13.17
N ARG A 128 9.41 -0.26 -13.04
CA ARG A 128 10.82 -0.68 -12.86
C ARG A 128 11.02 -1.52 -11.61
N VAL A 129 10.32 -1.18 -10.52
CA VAL A 129 10.34 -1.96 -9.26
C VAL A 129 9.25 -3.04 -9.19
N ARG A 130 8.58 -3.34 -10.32
CA ARG A 130 7.60 -4.43 -10.47
C ARG A 130 6.42 -4.35 -9.49
N LEU A 131 6.02 -3.15 -9.11
CA LEU A 131 4.87 -2.93 -8.22
C LEU A 131 3.54 -2.79 -8.98
N ILE A 132 3.61 -2.40 -10.26
CA ILE A 132 2.48 -2.40 -11.19
C ILE A 132 2.91 -3.05 -12.52
N PRO A 133 1.99 -3.64 -13.29
CA PRO A 133 2.32 -4.18 -14.60
C PRO A 133 2.72 -3.09 -15.58
N ALA A 134 3.54 -3.45 -16.57
CA ALA A 134 3.73 -2.61 -17.75
C ALA A 134 2.41 -2.55 -18.52
N ILE A 135 1.94 -1.34 -18.82
CA ILE A 135 0.80 -1.14 -19.70
C ILE A 135 1.29 -1.43 -21.12
N ARG A 136 0.68 -2.39 -21.80
CA ARG A 136 0.92 -2.67 -23.23
C ARG A 136 0.10 -1.72 -24.09
#